data_AF-A0A4Y2CUM5-F1
#
_entry.id   AF-A0A4Y2CUM5-F1
#
_cell.length_a   1.000
_cell.length_b   1.000
_cell.length_c   1.000
_cell.angle_alpha   90.00
_cell.angle_beta   90.00
_cell.angle_gamma   90.00
#
_symmetry.space_group_name_H-M   'P 1'
#
loop_
_entity.id
_entity.type
_entity.pdbx_description
1 polymer ?
#
loop_
_entity_poly.entity_id
_entity_poly.type
_entity_poly.pdbx_seq_one_letter_code
_entity_poly.pdbx_strand_id
1 'polypeptide(L)'
;MRIQLKSSVLLSDRYGVSDRATATIASSVLHDVGLITDSDISHVIDKNKIRKEKQNVWAELCSKSDEFPLHGLYLDGRKDVTLVVELAHSKSFCRVKKEEHYSMIQEPG
;
A
#
# COMPACT_ATOMS: atom_id res chain seq x y z
N MET A 1 5.15 -29.13 2.76
CA MET A 1 4.88 -28.42 1.49
C MET A 1 4.69 -26.94 1.80
N ARG A 2 5.22 -25.99 1.01
CA ARG A 2 5.02 -24.55 1.30
C ARG A 2 3.85 -24.02 0.46
N ILE A 3 2.82 -23.50 1.12
CA ILE A 3 1.65 -22.90 0.47
C ILE A 3 2.03 -21.51 -0.02
N GLN A 4 1.77 -21.23 -1.29
CA GLN A 4 1.94 -19.90 -1.87
C GLN A 4 0.71 -19.03 -1.56
N LEU A 5 0.94 -17.84 -1.00
CA LEU A 5 -0.14 -16.95 -0.53
C LEU A 5 -0.21 -15.63 -1.33
N LYS A 6 0.56 -15.52 -2.42
CA LYS A 6 0.65 -14.30 -3.23
C LYS A 6 -0.72 -13.76 -3.68
N SER A 7 -1.59 -14.62 -4.20
CA SER A 7 -2.92 -14.21 -4.68
C SER A 7 -3.83 -13.74 -3.53
N SER A 8 -3.91 -14.49 -2.43
CA SER A 8 -4.75 -14.14 -1.29
C SER A 8 -4.30 -12.83 -0.62
N VAL A 9 -2.99 -12.61 -0.55
CA VAL A 9 -2.40 -11.37 -0.04
C VAL A 9 -2.72 -10.17 -0.93
N LEU A 10 -2.58 -10.31 -2.26
CA LEU A 10 -2.93 -9.23 -3.21
C LEU A 10 -4.41 -8.85 -3.13
N LEU A 11 -5.30 -9.84 -3.05
CA LEU A 11 -6.74 -9.61 -2.90
C LEU A 11 -7.06 -8.98 -1.54
N SER A 12 -6.46 -9.49 -0.47
CA SER A 12 -6.61 -8.93 0.88
C SER A 12 -6.24 -7.44 0.91
N ASP A 13 -5.15 -7.07 0.26
CA ASP A 13 -4.69 -5.69 0.22
C ASP A 13 -5.61 -4.80 -0.63
N ARG A 14 -6.03 -5.30 -1.81
CA ARG A 14 -7.00 -4.62 -2.69
C ARG A 14 -8.32 -4.30 -1.98
N TYR A 15 -8.82 -5.21 -1.15
CA TYR A 15 -10.09 -5.05 -0.44
C TYR A 15 -9.93 -4.49 0.99
N GLY A 16 -8.72 -4.12 1.41
CA GLY A 16 -8.46 -3.57 2.76
C GLY A 16 -8.74 -4.55 3.90
N VAL A 17 -8.65 -5.85 3.66
CA VAL A 17 -8.90 -6.90 4.66
C VAL A 17 -7.70 -6.97 5.61
N SER A 18 -7.98 -7.07 6.91
CA SER A 18 -6.93 -7.19 7.93
C SER A 18 -6.14 -8.51 7.82
N ASP A 19 -4.84 -8.49 8.13
CA ASP A 19 -3.98 -9.68 8.10
C ASP A 19 -4.54 -10.85 8.95
N ARG A 20 -5.21 -10.52 10.06
CA ARG A 20 -5.84 -11.53 10.92
C ARG A 20 -7.03 -12.18 10.23
N ALA A 21 -7.93 -11.39 9.64
CA ALA A 21 -9.07 -11.91 8.92
C ALA A 21 -8.64 -12.78 7.73
N THR A 22 -7.64 -12.33 6.98
CA THR A 22 -7.07 -13.09 5.86
C THR A 22 -6.45 -14.41 6.31
N ALA A 23 -5.73 -14.41 7.43
CA ALA A 23 -5.15 -15.62 8.01
C ALA A 23 -6.24 -16.62 8.47
N THR A 24 -7.32 -16.13 9.10
CA THR A 24 -8.45 -16.96 9.53
C THR A 24 -9.17 -17.58 8.34
N ILE A 25 -9.50 -16.78 7.31
CA ILE A 25 -10.16 -17.27 6.08
C ILE A 25 -9.27 -18.28 5.36
N ALA A 26 -7.97 -17.99 5.20
CA ALA A 26 -7.06 -18.92 4.56
C ALA A 26 -6.95 -20.25 5.34
N SER A 27 -6.85 -20.17 6.67
CA SER A 27 -6.76 -21.38 7.51
C SER A 27 -8.07 -22.18 7.50
N SER A 28 -9.25 -21.53 7.46
CA SER A 28 -10.52 -22.25 7.37
C SER A 28 -10.65 -22.97 6.04
N VAL A 29 -10.30 -22.33 4.92
CA VAL A 29 -10.32 -22.96 3.60
C VAL A 29 -9.36 -24.15 3.55
N LEU A 30 -8.17 -24.04 4.14
CA LEU A 30 -7.22 -25.14 4.20
C LEU A 30 -7.71 -26.30 5.07
N HIS A 31 -8.48 -26.02 6.12
CA HIS A 31 -9.14 -27.04 6.91
C HIS A 31 -10.25 -27.75 6.12
N ASP A 32 -11.09 -27.00 5.40
CA ASP A 32 -12.15 -27.56 4.55
C ASP A 32 -11.61 -28.45 3.42
N VAL A 33 -10.44 -28.11 2.88
CA VAL A 33 -9.74 -28.90 1.86
C VAL A 33 -8.97 -30.09 2.47
N GLY A 34 -8.88 -30.19 3.80
CA GLY A 34 -8.20 -31.27 4.51
C GLY A 34 -6.67 -31.16 4.52
N LEU A 35 -6.12 -29.99 4.19
CA LEU A 35 -4.68 -29.71 4.31
C LEU A 35 -4.26 -29.36 5.74
N ILE A 36 -5.23 -28.94 6.56
CA ILE A 36 -5.11 -28.79 8.00
C ILE A 36 -6.13 -29.74 8.62
N THR A 37 -5.70 -30.51 9.60
CA THR A 37 -6.58 -31.34 10.42
C THR A 37 -6.31 -31.03 11.89
N ASP A 38 -7.20 -31.48 12.77
CA ASP A 38 -6.97 -31.36 14.22
C ASP A 38 -5.66 -32.03 14.68
N SER A 39 -5.18 -33.01 13.91
CA SER A 39 -3.92 -33.71 14.17
C SER A 39 -2.69 -33.07 13.51
N ASP A 40 -2.84 -32.44 12.35
CA ASP A 40 -1.74 -31.80 11.61
C ASP A 40 -2.01 -30.31 11.36
N ILE A 41 -1.36 -29.49 12.20
CA ILE A 41 -1.41 -28.02 12.16
C ILE A 41 -0.23 -27.38 11.41
N SER A 42 0.60 -28.17 10.75
CA SER A 42 1.83 -27.68 10.10
C SER A 42 1.58 -26.58 9.05
N HIS A 43 0.42 -26.64 8.40
CA HIS A 43 0.02 -25.74 7.32
C HIS A 43 -0.87 -24.57 7.78
N VAL A 44 -1.11 -24.39 9.08
CA VAL A 44 -1.89 -23.26 9.62
C VAL A 44 -1.29 -21.93 9.19
N ILE A 45 -2.13 -21.03 8.69
CA ILE A 45 -1.72 -19.69 8.26
C ILE A 45 -1.99 -18.71 9.38
N ASP A 46 -0.92 -18.14 9.93
CA ASP A 46 -1.01 -17.09 10.94
C ASP A 46 -0.89 -15.69 10.32
N LYS A 47 -1.23 -14.67 11.11
CA LYS A 47 -1.09 -13.27 10.67
C LYS A 47 0.34 -12.90 10.26
N ASN A 48 1.35 -13.54 10.85
CA ASN A 48 2.74 -13.21 10.55
C ASN A 48 3.20 -13.82 9.22
N LYS A 49 2.70 -15.00 8.84
CA LYS A 49 2.88 -15.59 7.49
C LYS A 49 2.29 -14.67 6.43
N ILE A 50 1.07 -14.16 6.65
CA ILE A 50 0.43 -13.18 5.75
C ILE A 50 1.28 -11.91 5.65
N ARG A 51 1.73 -11.34 6.77
CA ARG A 51 2.53 -10.12 6.77
C ARG A 51 3.90 -10.28 6.10
N LYS A 52 4.55 -11.42 6.30
CA LYS A 52 5.81 -11.75 5.59
C LYS A 52 5.59 -11.86 4.09
N GLU A 53 4.55 -12.60 3.68
CA GLU A 53 4.26 -12.75 2.26
C GLU A 53 3.87 -11.43 1.62
N LYS A 54 3.12 -10.59 2.34
CA LYS A 54 2.84 -9.21 1.96
C LYS A 54 4.14 -8.46 1.67
N GLN A 55 5.07 -8.40 2.62
CA GLN A 55 6.37 -7.76 2.41
C GLN A 55 7.12 -8.30 1.18
N ASN A 56 7.12 -9.61 0.96
CA ASN A 56 7.75 -10.21 -0.22
C ASN A 56 7.09 -9.76 -1.52
N VAL A 57 5.76 -9.72 -1.56
CA VAL A 57 4.98 -9.26 -2.73
C VAL A 57 5.24 -7.78 -2.99
N TRP A 58 5.24 -6.95 -1.95
CA TRP A 58 5.59 -5.53 -2.08
C TRP A 58 7.01 -5.33 -2.59
N ALA A 59 7.99 -6.08 -2.06
CA ALA A 59 9.37 -6.01 -2.53
C ALA A 59 9.50 -6.42 -4.01
N GLU A 60 8.81 -7.48 -4.43
CA GLU A 60 8.77 -7.90 -5.83
C GLU A 60 8.11 -6.85 -6.72
N LEU A 61 7.00 -6.25 -6.29
CA LEU A 61 6.33 -5.18 -7.03
C LEU A 61 7.21 -3.92 -7.12
N CYS A 62 7.88 -3.52 -6.03
CA CYS A 62 8.82 -2.41 -6.04
C CYS A 62 10.00 -2.66 -6.97
N SER A 63 10.54 -3.89 -7.02
CA SER A 63 11.60 -4.22 -7.98
C SER A 63 11.16 -4.16 -9.44
N LYS A 64 9.85 -4.27 -9.71
CA LYS A 64 9.26 -4.11 -11.05
C LYS A 64 8.86 -2.67 -11.35
N SER A 65 8.65 -1.82 -10.33
CA SER A 65 8.38 -0.41 -10.56
C SER A 65 9.58 0.35 -11.10
N ASP A 66 10.80 -0.18 -11.00
CA ASP A 66 11.96 0.34 -11.73
C ASP A 66 11.82 0.20 -13.26
N GLU A 67 10.86 -0.59 -13.78
CA GLU A 67 10.54 -0.64 -15.21
C GLU A 67 9.66 0.53 -15.67
N PHE A 68 9.01 1.26 -14.74
CA PHE A 68 8.21 2.46 -15.03
C PHE A 68 8.87 3.68 -14.40
N PRO A 69 9.71 4.43 -15.14
CA PRO A 69 10.39 5.57 -14.58
C PRO A 69 9.37 6.65 -14.19
N LEU A 70 9.33 6.91 -12.89
CA LEU A 70 9.03 8.17 -12.19
C LEU A 70 8.14 9.18 -12.95
N HIS A 71 6.96 9.46 -12.38
CA HIS A 71 6.19 10.65 -12.71
C HIS A 71 7.04 11.92 -12.52
N GLY A 72 7.14 12.74 -13.58
CA GLY A 72 7.82 14.02 -13.51
C GLY A 72 6.96 15.04 -12.77
N LEU A 73 7.55 15.71 -11.76
CA LEU A 73 7.00 16.93 -11.19
C LEU A 73 7.31 18.09 -12.15
N TYR A 74 6.27 18.65 -12.76
CA TYR A 74 6.37 19.77 -13.69
C TYR A 74 5.74 21.04 -13.13
N LEU A 75 6.37 22.17 -13.42
CA LEU A 75 5.80 23.49 -13.24
C LEU A 75 5.14 23.90 -14.55
N ASP A 76 3.82 24.10 -14.57
CA ASP A 76 3.09 24.49 -15.79
C ASP A 76 3.05 26.02 -16.00
N GLY A 77 3.80 26.76 -15.19
CA GLY A 77 3.91 28.22 -15.24
C GLY A 77 2.70 28.95 -14.66
N ARG A 78 1.66 28.24 -14.20
CA ARG A 78 0.54 28.86 -13.48
C ARG A 78 1.01 29.24 -12.08
N LYS A 79 0.48 30.35 -11.57
CA LYS A 79 0.73 30.82 -10.21
C LYS A 79 -0.57 30.83 -9.44
N ASP A 80 -0.67 29.95 -8.47
CA ASP A 80 -1.83 29.81 -7.62
C ASP A 80 -1.75 30.79 -6.45
N VAL A 81 -2.90 31.32 -6.10
CA VAL A 81 -3.05 32.26 -4.99
C VAL A 81 -3.42 31.45 -3.75
N THR A 82 -2.43 31.17 -2.92
CA THR A 82 -2.58 30.37 -1.71
C THR A 82 -2.73 31.27 -0.49
N LEU A 83 -3.72 31.02 0.36
CA LEU A 83 -3.81 31.64 1.68
C LEU A 83 -2.90 30.89 2.65
N VAL A 84 -1.87 31.57 3.14
CA VAL A 84 -0.91 31.04 4.10
C VAL A 84 -1.11 31.72 5.44
N VAL A 85 -1.19 30.93 6.51
CA VAL A 85 -1.28 31.45 7.87
C VAL A 85 0.13 31.60 8.43
N GLU A 86 0.56 32.84 8.65
CA GLU A 86 1.85 33.14 9.29
C GLU A 86 1.66 33.44 10.78
N LEU A 87 2.51 32.86 11.62
CA LEU A 87 2.50 33.09 13.05
C LEU A 87 3.58 34.12 13.41
N ALA A 88 3.18 35.25 13.99
CA ALA A 88 4.10 36.28 14.46
C ALA A 88 3.64 36.80 15.82
N HIS A 89 4.55 36.91 16.79
CA HIS A 89 4.27 37.43 18.13
C HIS A 89 3.04 36.79 18.80
N SER A 90 2.95 35.46 18.76
CA SER A 90 1.85 34.67 19.34
C SER A 90 0.46 34.91 18.72
N LYS A 91 0.37 35.57 17.57
CA LYS A 91 -0.88 35.74 16.80
C LYS A 91 -0.71 35.19 15.40
N SER A 92 -1.76 34.55 14.86
CA SER A 92 -1.82 34.07 13.49
C SER A 92 -2.46 35.12 12.58
N PHE A 93 -1.89 35.29 11.40
CA PHE A 93 -2.40 36.21 10.38
C PHE A 93 -2.49 35.48 9.05
N CYS A 94 -3.62 35.62 8.36
CA CYS A 94 -3.76 35.14 7.00
C CYS A 94 -3.06 36.09 6.04
N ARG A 95 -2.16 35.56 5.22
CA ARG A 95 -1.51 36.26 4.12
C ARG A 95 -1.75 35.52 2.82
N VAL A 96 -1.96 36.27 1.76
CA VAL A 96 -2.06 35.73 0.42
C VAL A 96 -0.65 35.61 -0.15
N LYS A 97 -0.24 34.41 -0.56
CA LYS A 97 1.00 34.16 -1.30
C LYS A 97 0.68 33.66 -2.70
N LYS A 98 1.52 34.01 -3.66
CA LYS A 98 1.47 33.44 -5.01
C LYS A 98 2.55 32.38 -5.12
N GLU A 99 2.15 31.14 -5.31
CA GLU A 99 3.04 29.99 -5.42
C GLU A 99 2.93 29.40 -6.82
N GLU A 100 3.97 28.71 -7.28
CA GLU A 100 3.93 28.07 -8.60
C GLU A 100 3.12 26.76 -8.52
N HIS A 101 2.32 26.50 -9.53
CA HIS A 101 1.49 25.30 -9.62
C HIS A 101 2.33 24.11 -10.09
N TYR A 102 2.20 22.99 -9.39
CA TYR A 102 2.90 21.73 -9.68
C TYR A 102 1.93 20.73 -10.30
N SER A 103 2.30 20.16 -11.44
CA SER A 103 1.58 19.09 -12.13
C SER A 103 2.39 17.80 -12.09
N MET A 104 1.74 16.70 -11.75
CA MET A 104 2.33 15.37 -11.82
C MET A 104 2.04 14.77 -13.20
N ILE A 105 3.06 14.49 -14.00
CA ILE A 105 2.91 13.94 -15.34
C ILE A 105 3.52 12.54 -15.37
N GLN A 106 2.78 11.60 -15.97
CA GLN A 106 3.30 10.28 -16.31
C GLN A 106 3.58 10.25 -17.80
N GLU A 107 4.73 9.73 -18.22
CA GLU A 107 4.90 9.37 -19.63
C GLU A 107 3.88 8.28 -19.98
N PRO A 108 3.16 8.42 -21.11
CA PRO A 108 2.27 7.35 -21.57
C PRO A 108 3.13 6.12 -21.89
N GLY A 109 2.87 5.03 -21.15
CA GLY A 109 3.44 3.71 -21.44
C GLY A 109 2.88 3.10 -22.71
#